data_AF-A0A6B0HHU0-F1
#
_entry.id   AF-A0A6B0HHU0-F1
#
_cell.length_a   1.000
_cell.length_b   1.000
_cell.length_c   1.000
_cell.angle_alpha   90.00
_cell.angle_beta   90.00
_cell.angle_gamma   90.00
#
_symmetry.space_group_name_H-M   'P 1'
#
loop_
_entity.id
_entity.type
_entity.pdbx_description
1 polymer ?
#
loop_
_entity_poly.entity_id
_entity_poly.type
_entity_poly.pdbx_seq_one_letter_code
_entity_poly.pdbx_strand_id
1 'polypeptide(L)'
;MADDSDDRVYYVISDLHIGGDEQLEEVDYLPELLAFLEELRESDEDVELIINGDAFGLWEFTTVEGIEKFEVLEETYPTLFEALRETGETVQITLLPGNHDHELAAYDEYAERFDAYNVDLVSEQSIDRAVGDHVVHFEHGHQRDQNNRIEDWGNPHSTPLGYYYNTLVTSRAGQLSDRGRYNWLKDVQAVTPTERMPIWLFSKYFYREMNPVLRYSLVPFLLLFNISAIVAILAGLDLLGVWSMPIDRTEAFLGQFGMAGTAAWFLLVFNVSLAGLLLLVAVPLHFIRRDIRKTVDRFGVFETELTVDPEAPYEGAATEIFADQPATSIFCYGHTHRPTLREVDGGIMVNTGTWLKRLHRRDGIIGILPPVFYPSYQLASVRIAAEPEGVAVEFEQIKKPSPATEELTWTERFFTAGREPEPEFPDRYLLETEPEAKAVTPEPGIES
;
A
#
# COMPACT_ATOMS: atom_id res chain seq x y z
N MET A 1 -23.42 -27.62 26.04
CA MET A 1 -23.62 -26.64 24.97
C MET A 1 -22.26 -26.64 24.28
N ALA A 2 -22.06 -27.60 23.37
CA ALA A 2 -20.91 -27.58 22.49
C ALA A 2 -21.27 -26.52 21.44
N ASP A 3 -20.41 -25.53 21.32
CA ASP A 3 -20.75 -24.16 20.95
C ASP A 3 -20.97 -24.03 19.43
N ASP A 4 -21.91 -23.18 19.02
CA ASP A 4 -22.29 -22.91 17.62
C ASP A 4 -21.17 -22.18 16.82
N SER A 5 -19.95 -22.14 17.36
CA SER A 5 -18.80 -21.34 16.91
C SER A 5 -17.71 -22.15 16.21
N ASP A 6 -17.70 -23.49 16.29
CA ASP A 6 -16.65 -24.32 15.69
C ASP A 6 -16.66 -24.31 14.15
N ASP A 7 -17.83 -24.09 13.53
CA ASP A 7 -18.01 -24.12 12.07
C ASP A 7 -18.05 -22.71 11.43
N ARG A 8 -17.88 -21.64 12.23
CA ARG A 8 -17.92 -20.25 11.72
C ARG A 8 -16.71 -19.96 10.84
N VAL A 9 -16.95 -19.35 9.68
CA VAL A 9 -15.93 -18.89 8.74
C VAL A 9 -15.83 -17.36 8.79
N TYR A 10 -14.62 -16.86 8.98
CA TYR A 10 -14.35 -15.42 9.01
C TYR A 10 -13.82 -14.96 7.66
N TYR A 11 -14.49 -13.99 7.05
CA TYR A 11 -13.95 -13.23 5.91
C TYR A 11 -13.54 -11.86 6.41
N VAL A 12 -12.31 -11.44 6.12
CA VAL A 12 -11.73 -10.22 6.67
C VAL A 12 -11.28 -9.29 5.56
N ILE A 13 -11.77 -8.04 5.60
CA ILE A 13 -11.36 -6.95 4.71
C ILE A 13 -10.98 -5.73 5.54
N SER A 14 -10.15 -4.83 5.00
CA SER A 14 -9.74 -3.58 5.66
C SER A 14 -9.31 -2.53 4.66
N ASP A 15 -9.06 -1.30 5.14
CA ASP A 15 -8.42 -0.22 4.39
C ASP A 15 -9.17 0.04 3.07
N LEU A 16 -10.49 0.23 3.18
CA LEU A 16 -11.38 0.63 2.10
C LEU A 16 -11.27 2.14 1.88
N HIS A 17 -11.32 2.94 2.95
CA HIS A 17 -11.35 4.42 2.91
C HIS A 17 -12.45 4.98 2.00
N ILE A 18 -13.68 4.51 2.19
CA ILE A 18 -14.84 5.01 1.46
C ILE A 18 -15.19 6.43 1.93
N GLY A 19 -15.30 7.37 1.00
CA GLY A 19 -15.66 8.77 1.29
C GLY A 19 -14.47 9.74 1.29
N GLY A 20 -14.81 11.02 1.42
CA GLY A 20 -13.90 12.15 1.35
C GLY A 20 -14.44 13.26 0.44
N ASP A 21 -13.81 14.43 0.47
CA ASP A 21 -14.26 15.56 -0.36
C ASP A 21 -13.85 15.42 -1.84
N GLU A 22 -14.69 15.95 -2.73
CA GLU A 22 -14.44 16.11 -4.16
C GLU A 22 -14.00 14.81 -4.86
N GLN A 23 -12.75 14.72 -5.32
CA GLN A 23 -12.24 13.60 -6.09
C GLN A 23 -12.02 12.32 -5.26
N LEU A 24 -12.11 12.42 -3.94
CA LEU A 24 -12.05 11.28 -3.01
C LEU A 24 -13.44 10.63 -2.82
N GLU A 25 -14.50 11.28 -3.29
CA GLU A 25 -15.86 10.72 -3.32
C GLU A 25 -15.96 9.52 -4.31
N GLU A 26 -15.11 9.50 -5.34
CA GLU A 26 -15.08 8.42 -6.34
C GLU A 26 -14.41 7.14 -5.80
N VAL A 27 -15.21 6.13 -5.49
CA VAL A 27 -14.72 4.81 -5.05
C VAL A 27 -14.64 3.84 -6.23
N ASP A 28 -13.47 3.78 -6.86
CA ASP A 28 -13.24 3.02 -8.09
C ASP A 28 -13.56 1.51 -7.96
N TYR A 29 -13.38 0.93 -6.77
CA TYR A 29 -13.57 -0.50 -6.49
C TYR A 29 -14.98 -0.85 -5.94
N LEU A 30 -15.89 0.13 -5.84
CA LEU A 30 -17.23 -0.08 -5.27
C LEU A 30 -18.00 -1.23 -5.96
N PRO A 31 -17.99 -1.38 -7.30
CA PRO A 31 -18.65 -2.51 -7.95
C PRO A 31 -18.12 -3.88 -7.49
N GLU A 32 -16.80 -3.99 -7.28
CA GLU A 32 -16.17 -5.21 -6.78
C GLU A 32 -16.54 -5.48 -5.30
N LEU A 33 -16.68 -4.43 -4.48
CA LEU A 33 -17.12 -4.58 -3.09
C LEU A 33 -18.57 -5.04 -3.01
N LEU A 34 -19.46 -4.46 -3.82
CA LEU A 34 -20.87 -4.87 -3.87
C LEU A 34 -21.02 -6.33 -4.35
N ALA A 35 -20.21 -6.74 -5.33
CA ALA A 35 -20.20 -8.13 -5.79
C ALA A 35 -19.70 -9.09 -4.70
N PHE A 36 -18.65 -8.71 -3.96
CA PHE A 36 -18.14 -9.50 -2.84
C PHE A 36 -19.17 -9.66 -1.72
N LEU A 37 -19.87 -8.59 -1.33
CA LEU A 37 -20.95 -8.65 -0.33
C LEU A 37 -22.07 -9.60 -0.78
N GLU A 38 -22.46 -9.54 -2.06
CA GLU A 38 -23.45 -10.45 -2.64
C GLU A 38 -22.96 -11.91 -2.61
N GLU A 39 -21.70 -12.17 -2.95
CA GLU A 39 -21.10 -13.51 -2.90
C GLU A 39 -21.12 -14.09 -1.48
N LEU A 40 -20.83 -13.29 -0.46
CA LEU A 40 -20.94 -13.73 0.94
C LEU A 40 -22.38 -14.04 1.34
N ARG A 41 -23.33 -13.22 0.91
CA ARG A 41 -24.77 -13.41 1.17
C ARG A 41 -25.31 -14.70 0.54
N GLU A 42 -24.79 -15.07 -0.63
CA GLU A 42 -25.17 -16.30 -1.34
C GLU A 42 -24.40 -17.55 -0.85
N SER A 43 -23.45 -17.39 0.06
CA SER A 43 -22.66 -18.51 0.59
C SER A 43 -23.52 -19.47 1.43
N ASP A 44 -23.23 -20.77 1.31
CA ASP A 44 -23.80 -21.82 2.15
C ASP A 44 -23.05 -21.98 3.50
N GLU A 45 -21.96 -21.22 3.71
CA GLU A 45 -21.14 -21.24 4.92
C GLU A 45 -21.79 -20.40 6.04
N ASP A 46 -21.50 -20.74 7.31
CA ASP A 46 -21.83 -19.85 8.42
C ASP A 46 -20.79 -18.73 8.49
N VAL A 47 -21.07 -17.60 7.88
CA VAL A 47 -20.10 -16.51 7.66
C VAL A 47 -20.22 -15.41 8.72
N GLU A 48 -19.09 -14.89 9.17
CA GLU A 48 -18.95 -13.55 9.76
C GLU A 48 -17.98 -12.71 8.90
N LEU A 49 -18.42 -11.54 8.43
CA LEU A 49 -17.59 -10.56 7.75
C LEU A 49 -17.01 -9.59 8.79
N ILE A 50 -15.68 -9.60 8.92
CA ILE A 50 -14.93 -8.65 9.75
C ILE A 50 -14.39 -7.53 8.86
N ILE A 51 -14.88 -6.30 9.05
CA ILE A 51 -14.30 -5.10 8.46
C ILE A 51 -13.29 -4.52 9.46
N ASN A 52 -12.01 -4.84 9.29
CA ASN A 52 -10.94 -4.63 10.26
C ASN A 52 -10.29 -3.23 10.15
N GLY A 53 -11.09 -2.18 10.30
CA GLY A 53 -10.63 -0.79 10.31
C GLY A 53 -10.48 -0.13 8.94
N ASP A 54 -10.54 1.20 8.98
CA ASP A 54 -10.44 2.10 7.83
C ASP A 54 -11.44 1.72 6.72
N ALA A 55 -12.68 1.42 7.12
CA ALA A 55 -13.79 1.26 6.19
C ALA A 55 -14.13 2.58 5.51
N PHE A 56 -14.03 3.68 6.25
CA PHE A 56 -14.38 5.02 5.79
C PHE A 56 -13.20 6.01 5.90
N GLY A 57 -13.10 6.92 4.94
CA GLY A 57 -12.14 8.02 4.95
C GLY A 57 -12.64 9.23 5.74
N LEU A 58 -12.91 9.08 7.05
CA LEU A 58 -13.53 10.17 7.83
C LEU A 58 -12.61 11.39 8.02
N TRP A 59 -11.29 11.19 7.96
CA TRP A 59 -10.30 12.28 7.97
C TRP A 59 -10.30 13.12 6.69
N GLU A 60 -10.78 12.55 5.59
CA GLU A 60 -10.80 13.17 4.26
C GLU A 60 -11.98 14.14 4.07
N PHE A 61 -12.99 14.09 4.94
CA PHE A 61 -14.06 15.08 4.99
C PHE A 61 -13.59 16.34 5.72
N THR A 62 -13.42 17.44 4.98
CA THR A 62 -12.96 18.73 5.54
C THR A 62 -14.07 19.78 5.66
N THR A 63 -15.27 19.45 5.16
CA THR A 63 -16.41 20.37 5.11
C THR A 63 -17.53 20.05 6.11
N VAL A 64 -17.51 18.85 6.71
CA VAL A 64 -18.49 18.34 7.68
C VAL A 64 -17.77 17.72 8.88
N GLU A 65 -18.38 17.78 10.06
CA GLU A 65 -17.78 17.33 11.33
C GLU A 65 -18.73 16.38 12.10
N GLY A 66 -18.15 15.45 12.86
CA GLY A 66 -18.88 14.52 13.73
C GLY A 66 -19.91 13.68 12.96
N ILE A 67 -21.07 13.45 13.58
CA ILE A 67 -22.10 12.54 13.06
C ILE A 67 -22.67 12.97 11.69
N GLU A 68 -22.56 14.25 11.31
CA GLU A 68 -22.99 14.72 9.99
C GLU A 68 -22.24 14.00 8.86
N LYS A 69 -21.02 13.51 9.10
CA LYS A 69 -20.27 12.67 8.15
C LYS A 69 -21.02 11.39 7.78
N PHE A 70 -21.75 10.79 8.72
CA PHE A 70 -22.56 9.60 8.43
C PHE A 70 -23.66 9.93 7.42
N GLU A 71 -24.33 11.08 7.59
CA GLU A 71 -25.42 11.50 6.72
C GLU A 71 -24.92 11.75 5.29
N VAL A 72 -23.73 12.34 5.15
CA VAL A 72 -23.07 12.48 3.85
C VAL A 72 -22.73 11.12 3.24
N LEU A 73 -22.17 10.19 4.03
CA LEU A 73 -21.85 8.83 3.55
C LEU A 73 -23.11 8.10 3.07
N GLU A 74 -24.20 8.16 3.84
CA GLU A 74 -25.49 7.55 3.52
C GLU A 74 -26.09 8.13 2.23
N GLU A 75 -26.07 9.46 2.07
CA GLU A 75 -26.58 10.13 0.87
C GLU A 75 -25.73 9.83 -0.37
N THR A 76 -24.41 9.73 -0.20
CA THR A 76 -23.45 9.54 -1.29
C THR A 76 -23.40 8.09 -1.78
N TYR A 77 -23.47 7.12 -0.85
CA TYR A 77 -23.29 5.70 -1.14
C TYR A 77 -24.53 4.84 -0.77
N PRO A 78 -25.75 5.20 -1.20
CA PRO A 78 -26.98 4.52 -0.77
C PRO A 78 -26.99 3.03 -1.17
N THR A 79 -26.36 2.69 -2.29
CA THR A 79 -26.25 1.29 -2.75
C THR A 79 -25.32 0.45 -1.87
N LEU A 80 -24.29 1.05 -1.26
CA LEU A 80 -23.41 0.35 -0.33
C LEU A 80 -24.15 0.04 0.96
N PHE A 81 -24.81 1.05 1.54
CA PHE A 81 -25.60 0.87 2.77
C PHE A 81 -26.73 -0.13 2.57
N GLU A 82 -27.40 -0.12 1.42
CA GLU A 82 -28.39 -1.13 1.09
C GLU A 82 -27.77 -2.53 0.97
N ALA A 83 -26.61 -2.67 0.33
CA ALA A 83 -25.91 -3.96 0.23
C ALA A 83 -25.47 -4.48 1.60
N LEU A 84 -24.98 -3.61 2.50
CA LEU A 84 -24.67 -3.96 3.88
C LEU A 84 -25.92 -4.48 4.61
N ARG A 85 -27.05 -3.76 4.47
CA ARG A 85 -28.33 -4.15 5.05
C ARG A 85 -28.77 -5.53 4.56
N GLU A 86 -28.81 -5.74 3.25
CA GLU A 86 -29.24 -7.02 2.66
C GLU A 86 -28.30 -8.18 3.01
N THR A 87 -26.98 -7.95 3.03
CA THR A 87 -25.99 -8.97 3.40
C THR A 87 -26.14 -9.34 4.87
N GLY A 88 -26.27 -8.32 5.73
CA GLY A 88 -26.43 -8.45 7.17
C GLY A 88 -27.72 -9.15 7.63
N GLU A 89 -28.69 -9.36 6.74
CA GLU A 89 -29.87 -10.21 7.04
C GLU A 89 -29.50 -11.69 7.22
N THR A 90 -28.36 -12.12 6.68
CA THR A 90 -27.92 -13.53 6.67
C THR A 90 -26.48 -13.74 7.15
N VAL A 91 -25.62 -12.73 6.99
CA VAL A 91 -24.20 -12.77 7.37
C VAL A 91 -24.00 -11.83 8.54
N GLN A 92 -23.31 -12.24 9.60
CA GLN A 92 -22.93 -11.30 10.65
C GLN A 92 -21.86 -10.35 10.11
N ILE A 93 -22.08 -9.04 10.20
CA ILE A 93 -21.09 -8.03 9.79
C ILE A 93 -20.61 -7.31 11.05
N THR A 94 -19.31 -7.40 11.35
CA THR A 94 -18.68 -6.68 12.45
C THR A 94 -17.68 -5.68 11.90
N LEU A 95 -17.80 -4.42 12.32
CA LEU A 95 -16.93 -3.31 11.92
C LEU A 95 -16.09 -2.84 13.10
N LEU A 96 -14.77 -2.83 12.92
CA LEU A 96 -13.81 -2.21 13.82
C LEU A 96 -13.38 -0.85 13.26
N PRO A 97 -13.23 0.20 14.09
CA PRO A 97 -12.61 1.45 13.69
C PRO A 97 -11.11 1.32 13.47
N GLY A 98 -10.61 1.94 12.40
CA GLY A 98 -9.20 2.18 12.15
C GLY A 98 -8.79 3.59 12.57
N ASN A 99 -7.69 4.11 12.03
CA ASN A 99 -7.29 5.49 12.33
C ASN A 99 -8.07 6.52 11.51
N HIS A 100 -8.33 6.26 10.21
CA HIS A 100 -9.03 7.19 9.33
C HIS A 100 -10.50 7.37 9.73
N ASP A 101 -11.09 6.38 10.39
CA ASP A 101 -12.45 6.38 10.90
C ASP A 101 -12.53 6.14 12.43
N HIS A 102 -11.49 6.49 13.19
CA HIS A 102 -11.51 6.38 14.65
C HIS A 102 -12.67 7.15 15.33
N GLU A 103 -13.24 8.16 14.65
CA GLU A 103 -14.44 8.88 15.10
C GLU A 103 -15.65 7.94 15.29
N LEU A 104 -15.66 6.76 14.64
CA LEU A 104 -16.66 5.72 14.84
C LEU A 104 -16.68 5.20 16.30
N ALA A 105 -15.53 5.20 16.99
CA ALA A 105 -15.45 4.86 18.41
C ALA A 105 -15.78 6.04 19.35
N ALA A 106 -15.89 7.26 18.82
CA ALA A 106 -15.99 8.48 19.60
C ALA A 106 -17.44 8.97 19.82
N TYR A 107 -18.38 8.52 18.99
CA TYR A 107 -19.79 8.87 19.07
C TYR A 107 -20.65 7.61 19.09
N ASP A 108 -21.38 7.40 20.18
CA ASP A 108 -22.29 6.25 20.36
C ASP A 108 -23.37 6.21 19.25
N GLU A 109 -23.73 7.37 18.69
CA GLU A 109 -24.69 7.50 17.61
C GLU A 109 -24.28 6.74 16.34
N TYR A 110 -22.98 6.53 16.08
CA TYR A 110 -22.56 5.72 14.93
C TYR A 110 -23.04 4.27 15.07
N ALA A 111 -22.94 3.68 16.26
CA ALA A 111 -23.37 2.31 16.49
C ALA A 111 -24.87 2.15 16.26
N GLU A 112 -25.68 3.09 16.76
CA GLU A 112 -27.13 3.11 16.52
C GLU A 112 -27.49 3.23 15.03
N ARG A 113 -26.71 4.01 14.26
CA ARG A 113 -26.93 4.19 12.83
C ARG A 113 -26.52 2.97 12.01
N PHE A 114 -25.39 2.33 12.34
CA PHE A 114 -24.93 1.11 11.67
C PHE A 114 -25.80 -0.12 11.97
N ASP A 115 -26.38 -0.21 13.17
CA ASP A 115 -27.34 -1.26 13.54
C ASP A 115 -28.55 -1.30 12.58
N ALA A 116 -29.01 -0.13 12.10
CA ALA A 116 -30.08 -0.04 11.11
C ALA A 116 -29.75 -0.69 9.74
N TYR A 117 -28.46 -0.94 9.47
CA TYR A 117 -27.96 -1.62 8.29
C TYR A 117 -27.38 -3.00 8.61
N ASN A 118 -27.74 -3.58 9.76
CA ASN A 118 -27.28 -4.90 10.20
C ASN A 118 -25.74 -4.98 10.33
N VAL A 119 -25.08 -3.88 10.70
CA VAL A 119 -23.64 -3.82 10.95
C VAL A 119 -23.39 -3.59 12.44
N ASP A 120 -22.72 -4.55 13.08
CA ASP A 120 -22.28 -4.46 14.47
C ASP A 120 -20.98 -3.66 14.56
N LEU A 121 -21.09 -2.37 14.89
CA LEU A 121 -19.94 -1.51 15.12
C LEU A 121 -19.37 -1.73 16.53
N VAL A 122 -18.14 -2.22 16.61
CA VAL A 122 -17.43 -2.43 17.87
C VAL A 122 -16.50 -1.25 18.13
N SER A 123 -16.78 -0.45 19.16
CA SER A 123 -15.98 0.74 19.51
C SER A 123 -14.63 0.43 20.17
N GLU A 124 -14.33 -0.85 20.45
CA GLU A 124 -13.05 -1.30 21.00
C GLU A 124 -11.94 -1.29 19.94
N GLN A 125 -10.68 -1.25 20.36
CA GLN A 125 -9.51 -1.25 19.45
C GLN A 125 -9.27 -2.61 18.79
N SER A 126 -9.80 -3.67 19.39
CA SER A 126 -9.59 -5.05 18.97
C SER A 126 -10.72 -5.95 19.45
N ILE A 127 -10.88 -7.09 18.80
CA ILE A 127 -11.77 -8.17 19.21
C ILE A 127 -11.10 -9.52 19.03
N ASP A 128 -11.55 -10.49 19.80
CA ASP A 128 -11.14 -11.88 19.67
C ASP A 128 -12.32 -12.73 19.16
N ARG A 129 -12.00 -13.75 18.35
CA ARG A 129 -12.96 -14.74 17.85
C ARG A 129 -12.36 -16.13 17.93
N ALA A 130 -13.13 -17.11 18.38
CA ALA A 130 -12.71 -18.51 18.37
C ALA A 130 -12.86 -19.09 16.96
N VAL A 131 -11.94 -19.98 16.56
CA VAL A 131 -11.98 -20.74 15.31
C VAL A 131 -11.36 -22.12 15.55
N GLY A 132 -12.22 -23.14 15.67
CA GLY A 132 -11.80 -24.45 16.18
C GLY A 132 -11.12 -24.32 17.54
N ASP A 133 -9.94 -24.94 17.70
CA ASP A 133 -9.16 -24.90 18.95
C ASP A 133 -8.33 -23.61 19.15
N HIS A 134 -8.47 -22.62 18.26
CA HIS A 134 -7.65 -21.42 18.21
C HIS A 134 -8.48 -20.15 18.40
N VAL A 135 -7.82 -19.04 18.70
CA VAL A 135 -8.42 -17.70 18.74
C VAL A 135 -7.69 -16.77 17.77
N VAL A 136 -8.47 -16.00 17.01
CA VAL A 136 -8.00 -14.91 16.17
C VAL A 136 -8.17 -13.60 16.91
N HIS A 137 -7.09 -12.85 17.03
CA HIS A 137 -7.11 -11.45 17.47
C HIS A 137 -7.18 -10.53 16.26
N PHE A 138 -8.24 -9.73 16.18
CA PHE A 138 -8.41 -8.71 15.15
C PHE A 138 -8.15 -7.33 15.74
N GLU A 139 -7.24 -6.59 15.12
CA GLU A 139 -7.09 -5.14 15.32
C GLU A 139 -6.76 -4.47 13.99
N HIS A 140 -7.11 -3.20 13.79
CA HIS A 140 -6.71 -2.51 12.56
C HIS A 140 -5.18 -2.39 12.44
N GLY A 141 -4.48 -2.21 13.56
CA GLY A 141 -3.02 -2.14 13.63
C GLY A 141 -2.42 -0.72 13.71
N HIS A 142 -3.23 0.33 13.53
CA HIS A 142 -2.75 1.72 13.66
C HIS A 142 -2.14 2.04 15.03
N GLN A 143 -2.58 1.35 16.09
CA GLN A 143 -2.01 1.49 17.42
C GLN A 143 -0.54 1.08 17.46
N ARG A 144 -0.05 0.24 16.53
CA ARG A 144 1.36 -0.18 16.48
C ARG A 144 2.25 0.81 15.70
N ASP A 145 1.66 1.73 14.95
CA ASP A 145 2.37 2.81 14.24
C ASP A 145 2.38 4.09 15.08
N GLN A 146 3.58 4.57 15.47
CA GLN A 146 3.74 5.80 16.25
C GLN A 146 3.14 7.04 15.58
N ASN A 147 3.14 7.10 14.24
CA ASN A 147 2.62 8.26 13.52
C ASN A 147 1.10 8.24 13.40
N ASN A 148 0.45 7.09 13.58
CA ASN A 148 -0.99 6.91 13.42
C ASN A 148 -1.71 6.46 14.70
N ARG A 149 -0.97 6.21 15.79
CA ARG A 149 -1.49 5.86 17.11
C ARG A 149 -2.42 6.94 17.67
N ILE A 150 -3.65 6.57 18.00
CA ILE A 150 -4.59 7.43 18.72
C ILE A 150 -4.33 7.26 20.23
N GLU A 151 -3.77 8.29 20.89
CA GLU A 151 -3.40 8.21 22.31
C GLU A 151 -4.61 8.16 23.25
N ASP A 152 -5.66 8.93 22.95
CA ASP A 152 -6.90 9.00 23.73
C ASP A 152 -8.05 8.38 22.92
N TRP A 153 -8.15 7.05 22.94
CA TRP A 153 -9.15 6.32 22.17
C TRP A 153 -10.58 6.66 22.60
N GLY A 154 -11.47 6.87 21.63
CA GLY A 154 -12.83 7.39 21.86
C GLY A 154 -12.90 8.92 22.01
N ASN A 155 -11.78 9.64 21.96
CA ASN A 155 -11.79 11.11 21.87
C ASN A 155 -11.74 11.56 20.40
N PRO A 156 -12.78 12.26 19.90
CA PRO A 156 -12.85 12.68 18.48
C PRO A 156 -11.81 13.74 18.11
N HIS A 157 -11.10 14.30 19.09
CA HIS A 157 -10.06 15.31 18.89
C HIS A 157 -8.64 14.75 19.01
N SER A 158 -8.50 13.44 19.28
CA SER A 158 -7.19 12.79 19.35
C SER A 158 -6.61 12.62 17.94
N THR A 159 -5.75 13.56 17.54
CA THR A 159 -5.22 13.67 16.17
C THR A 159 -3.73 13.36 16.12
N PRO A 160 -3.31 12.21 15.56
CA PRO A 160 -1.90 11.84 15.46
C PRO A 160 -1.20 12.59 14.32
N LEU A 161 0.12 12.41 14.17
CA LEU A 161 0.88 13.07 13.11
C LEU A 161 0.38 12.72 11.70
N GLY A 162 -0.04 11.47 11.49
CA GLY A 162 -0.61 10.98 10.25
C GLY A 162 -1.88 11.73 9.82
N TYR A 163 -2.73 12.13 10.77
CA TYR A 163 -3.92 12.95 10.51
C TYR A 163 -3.53 14.26 9.81
N TYR A 164 -2.56 15.00 10.36
CA TYR A 164 -2.15 16.28 9.77
C TYR A 164 -1.53 16.12 8.38
N TYR A 165 -0.78 15.04 8.15
CA TYR A 165 -0.28 14.74 6.81
C TYR A 165 -1.44 14.50 5.84
N ASN A 166 -2.40 13.66 6.22
CA ASN A 166 -3.56 13.35 5.41
C ASN A 166 -4.41 14.61 5.13
N THR A 167 -4.94 15.28 6.16
CA THR A 167 -5.82 16.44 5.98
C THR A 167 -5.16 17.60 5.22
N LEU A 168 -3.85 17.84 5.43
CA LEU A 168 -3.16 18.96 4.77
C LEU A 168 -2.63 18.64 3.38
N VAL A 169 -2.25 17.39 3.10
CA VAL A 169 -1.63 17.01 1.83
C VAL A 169 -2.62 16.28 0.94
N THR A 170 -3.27 15.23 1.44
CA THR A 170 -4.18 14.39 0.69
C THR A 170 -5.50 15.09 0.40
N SER A 171 -6.22 15.61 1.39
CA SER A 171 -7.51 16.28 1.15
C SER A 171 -7.33 17.50 0.24
N ARG A 172 -6.24 18.27 0.44
CA ARG A 172 -5.87 19.37 -0.48
C ARG A 172 -5.51 18.87 -1.87
N ALA A 173 -4.86 17.72 -2.01
CA ALA A 173 -4.54 17.15 -3.32
C ALA A 173 -5.82 16.70 -4.05
N GLY A 174 -6.79 16.11 -3.35
CA GLY A 174 -8.14 15.84 -3.85
C GLY A 174 -8.81 17.11 -4.36
N GLN A 175 -8.85 18.16 -3.53
CA GLN A 175 -9.48 19.45 -3.88
C GLN A 175 -8.83 20.20 -5.05
N LEU A 176 -7.55 19.94 -5.30
CA LEU A 176 -6.78 20.61 -6.34
C LEU A 176 -6.64 19.77 -7.60
N SER A 177 -7.05 18.50 -7.59
CA SER A 177 -6.79 17.56 -8.68
C SER A 177 -7.45 18.00 -9.99
N ASP A 178 -8.62 18.62 -9.93
CA ASP A 178 -9.35 19.14 -11.10
C ASP A 178 -8.72 20.37 -11.75
N ARG A 179 -7.71 20.98 -11.10
CA ARG A 179 -6.98 22.13 -11.67
C ARG A 179 -5.84 21.71 -12.60
N GLY A 180 -5.45 20.44 -12.57
CA GLY A 180 -4.41 19.88 -13.44
C GLY A 180 -4.88 19.68 -14.88
N ARG A 181 -3.97 19.36 -15.81
CA ARG A 181 -4.38 18.90 -17.15
C ARG A 181 -5.01 17.51 -17.09
N TYR A 182 -4.70 16.77 -16.05
CA TYR A 182 -5.17 15.42 -15.77
C TYR A 182 -5.49 15.29 -14.28
N ASN A 183 -6.48 14.47 -13.94
CA ASN A 183 -6.89 14.19 -12.57
C ASN A 183 -5.98 13.10 -11.97
N TRP A 184 -4.84 13.48 -11.38
CA TRP A 184 -3.85 12.53 -10.85
C TRP A 184 -3.34 12.87 -9.45
N LEU A 185 -3.68 14.05 -8.91
CA LEU A 185 -3.30 14.41 -7.55
C LEU A 185 -4.11 13.64 -6.51
N LYS A 186 -5.31 13.16 -6.87
CA LYS A 186 -6.08 12.24 -6.01
C LYS A 186 -5.32 10.95 -5.65
N ASP A 187 -4.38 10.51 -6.49
CA ASP A 187 -3.59 9.29 -6.23
C ASP A 187 -2.48 9.48 -5.17
N VAL A 188 -2.40 10.63 -4.47
CA VAL A 188 -1.39 10.87 -3.42
C VAL A 188 -1.45 9.81 -2.31
N GLN A 189 -2.65 9.35 -1.93
CA GLN A 189 -2.84 8.28 -0.94
C GLN A 189 -2.16 6.97 -1.36
N ALA A 190 -2.07 6.71 -2.67
CA ALA A 190 -1.45 5.50 -3.21
C ALA A 190 0.09 5.58 -3.25
N VAL A 191 0.71 6.72 -2.91
CA VAL A 191 2.16 6.91 -2.96
C VAL A 191 2.79 6.49 -1.64
N THR A 192 3.07 5.21 -1.51
CA THR A 192 3.77 4.65 -0.34
C THR A 192 5.16 4.10 -0.70
N PRO A 193 6.17 4.33 0.15
CA PRO A 193 6.19 5.25 1.30
C PRO A 193 6.35 6.73 0.86
N THR A 194 6.05 7.67 1.77
CA THR A 194 5.95 9.12 1.52
C THR A 194 7.21 9.75 0.92
N GLU A 195 8.39 9.19 1.14
CA GLU A 195 9.65 9.67 0.56
C GLU A 195 9.68 9.56 -0.97
N ARG A 196 8.77 8.77 -1.57
CA ARG A 196 8.60 8.69 -3.01
C ARG A 196 7.84 9.87 -3.60
N MET A 197 7.15 10.68 -2.79
CA MET A 197 6.32 11.81 -3.25
C MET A 197 7.06 12.77 -4.20
N PRO A 198 8.27 13.27 -3.90
CA PRO A 198 8.97 14.19 -4.80
C PRO A 198 9.26 13.57 -6.18
N ILE A 199 9.64 12.30 -6.20
CA ILE A 199 9.95 11.56 -7.43
C ILE A 199 8.66 11.28 -8.21
N TRP A 200 7.58 10.93 -7.52
CA TRP A 200 6.25 10.74 -8.11
C TRP A 200 5.72 12.03 -8.74
N LEU A 201 5.79 13.17 -8.04
CA LEU A 201 5.43 14.48 -8.58
C LEU A 201 6.22 14.81 -9.84
N PHE A 202 7.54 14.55 -9.83
CA PHE A 202 8.39 14.77 -11.00
C PHE A 202 8.01 13.85 -12.18
N SER A 203 7.70 12.58 -11.89
CA SER A 203 7.18 11.64 -12.88
C SER A 203 5.88 12.12 -13.51
N LYS A 204 4.87 12.45 -12.69
CA LYS A 204 3.56 12.92 -13.17
C LYS A 204 3.68 14.25 -13.93
N TYR A 205 4.55 15.15 -13.47
CA TYR A 205 4.89 16.34 -14.26
C TYR A 205 5.48 15.98 -15.62
N PHE A 206 6.49 15.11 -15.68
CA PHE A 206 7.14 14.73 -16.94
C PHE A 206 6.18 14.04 -17.90
N TYR A 207 5.40 13.07 -17.43
CA TYR A 207 4.55 12.24 -18.29
C TYR A 207 3.16 12.83 -18.55
N ARG A 208 2.57 13.60 -17.63
CA ARG A 208 1.21 14.13 -17.78
C ARG A 208 1.17 15.63 -18.05
N GLU A 209 1.95 16.45 -17.34
CA GLU A 209 1.83 17.92 -17.43
C GLU A 209 2.76 18.58 -18.46
N MET A 210 3.97 18.06 -18.64
CA MET A 210 5.01 18.66 -19.48
C MET A 210 4.54 18.78 -20.93
N ASN A 211 4.84 19.92 -21.55
CA ASN A 211 4.54 20.14 -22.97
C ASN A 211 5.12 18.99 -23.82
N PRO A 212 4.33 18.35 -24.71
CA PRO A 212 4.80 17.20 -25.50
C PRO A 212 6.06 17.49 -26.33
N VAL A 213 6.21 18.70 -26.88
CA VAL A 213 7.39 19.10 -27.67
C VAL A 213 8.64 19.12 -26.78
N LEU A 214 8.53 19.66 -25.56
CA LEU A 214 9.63 19.66 -24.60
C LEU A 214 9.93 18.23 -24.14
N ARG A 215 8.90 17.46 -23.79
CA ARG A 215 9.05 16.07 -23.32
C ARG A 215 9.77 15.20 -24.34
N TYR A 216 9.25 15.15 -25.56
CA TYR A 216 9.83 14.29 -26.60
C TYR A 216 11.18 14.80 -27.11
N SER A 217 11.47 16.10 -27.00
CA SER A 217 12.82 16.60 -27.28
C SER A 217 13.82 16.22 -26.18
N LEU A 218 13.42 16.09 -24.92
CA LEU A 218 14.28 15.65 -23.81
C LEU A 218 14.54 14.13 -23.78
N VAL A 219 13.58 13.29 -24.19
CA VAL A 219 13.68 11.82 -24.11
C VAL A 219 15.00 11.25 -24.67
N PRO A 220 15.49 11.64 -25.87
CA PRO A 220 16.77 11.13 -26.38
C PRO A 220 17.97 11.46 -25.49
N PHE A 221 17.99 12.66 -24.90
CA PHE A 221 19.08 13.09 -23.99
C PHE A 221 19.05 12.28 -22.69
N LEU A 222 17.86 12.07 -22.12
CA LEU A 222 17.68 11.29 -20.89
C LEU A 222 18.05 9.81 -21.08
N LEU A 223 17.67 9.22 -22.22
CA LEU A 223 18.01 7.83 -22.56
C LEU A 223 19.51 7.63 -22.75
N LEU A 224 20.18 8.58 -23.43
CA LEU A 224 21.60 8.50 -23.74
C LEU A 224 22.49 8.99 -22.60
N PHE A 225 21.93 9.53 -21.51
CA PHE A 225 22.70 10.17 -20.45
C PHE A 225 23.77 9.25 -19.84
N ASN A 226 23.41 8.02 -19.45
CA ASN A 226 24.36 7.10 -18.80
C ASN A 226 25.52 6.73 -19.73
N ILE A 227 25.22 6.45 -21.00
CA ILE A 227 26.23 6.19 -22.04
C ILE A 227 27.13 7.42 -22.20
N SER A 228 26.53 8.61 -22.26
CA SER A 228 27.24 9.87 -22.44
C SER A 228 28.11 10.22 -21.23
N ALA A 229 27.66 9.90 -20.01
CA ALA A 229 28.45 10.06 -18.79
C ALA A 229 29.68 9.13 -18.79
N ILE A 230 29.51 7.87 -19.20
CA ILE A 230 30.64 6.93 -19.36
C ILE A 230 31.63 7.47 -20.40
N VAL A 231 31.13 7.89 -21.57
CA VAL A 231 31.97 8.45 -22.63
C VAL A 231 32.64 9.75 -22.17
N ALA A 232 31.98 10.59 -21.37
CA ALA A 232 32.57 11.81 -20.81
C ALA A 232 33.72 11.50 -19.85
N ILE A 233 33.57 10.49 -18.98
CA ILE A 233 34.65 10.02 -18.09
C ILE A 233 35.84 9.54 -18.93
N LEU A 234 35.57 8.71 -19.94
CA LEU A 234 36.59 8.19 -20.83
C LEU A 234 37.30 9.30 -21.63
N ALA A 235 36.57 10.35 -22.06
CA ALA A 235 37.15 11.51 -22.71
C ALA A 235 38.04 12.31 -21.75
N GLY A 236 37.66 12.42 -20.47
CA GLY A 236 38.52 12.98 -19.43
C GLY A 236 39.81 12.17 -19.24
N LEU A 237 39.74 10.84 -19.25
CA LEU A 237 40.92 9.97 -19.17
C LEU A 237 41.84 10.10 -20.39
N ASP A 238 41.27 10.29 -21.58
CA ASP A 238 41.99 10.59 -22.81
C ASP A 238 42.77 11.91 -22.71
N LEU A 239 42.10 12.98 -22.25
CA LEU A 239 42.73 14.27 -22.00
C LEU A 239 43.86 14.22 -20.96
N LEU A 240 43.76 13.32 -19.98
CA LEU A 240 44.79 13.08 -18.97
C LEU A 240 45.91 12.14 -19.44
N GLY A 241 45.82 11.60 -20.67
CA GLY A 241 46.79 10.67 -21.24
C GLY A 241 46.77 9.27 -20.62
N VAL A 242 45.70 8.92 -19.89
CA VAL A 242 45.53 7.61 -19.24
C VAL A 242 45.02 6.57 -20.23
N TRP A 243 44.23 6.99 -21.22
CA TRP A 243 43.65 6.13 -22.26
C TRP A 243 43.63 6.86 -23.61
N SER A 244 43.33 6.18 -24.70
CA SER A 244 43.16 6.80 -26.03
C SER A 244 41.81 6.41 -26.64
N MET A 245 40.90 7.37 -26.83
CA MET A 245 39.55 7.10 -27.33
C MET A 245 39.51 7.03 -28.88
N PRO A 246 38.85 6.03 -29.51
CA PRO A 246 38.79 5.90 -30.96
C PRO A 246 37.70 6.79 -31.60
N ILE A 247 37.74 8.11 -31.35
CA ILE A 247 36.74 9.10 -31.78
C ILE A 247 36.51 9.04 -33.30
N ASP A 248 37.59 9.03 -34.10
CA ASP A 248 37.51 9.03 -35.57
C ASP A 248 36.79 7.79 -36.13
N ARG A 249 36.93 6.63 -35.46
CA ARG A 249 36.22 5.40 -35.87
C ARG A 249 34.73 5.50 -35.60
N THR A 250 34.35 6.06 -34.45
CA THR A 250 32.93 6.22 -34.08
C THR A 250 32.25 7.24 -34.97
N GLU A 251 32.90 8.37 -35.26
CA GLU A 251 32.40 9.37 -36.20
C GLU A 251 32.26 8.78 -37.61
N ALA A 252 33.29 8.08 -38.11
CA ALA A 252 33.25 7.46 -39.43
C ALA A 252 32.17 6.37 -39.52
N PHE A 253 31.96 5.57 -38.47
CA PHE A 253 30.91 4.55 -38.43
C PHE A 253 29.52 5.17 -38.49
N LEU A 254 29.24 6.17 -37.65
CA LEU A 254 27.94 6.84 -37.68
C LEU A 254 27.72 7.60 -38.99
N GLY A 255 28.76 8.23 -39.54
CA GLY A 255 28.70 8.93 -40.83
C GLY A 255 28.28 8.06 -42.02
N GLN A 256 28.44 6.73 -41.94
CA GLN A 256 27.97 5.78 -42.98
C GLN A 256 26.45 5.83 -43.18
N PHE A 257 25.69 6.30 -42.18
CA PHE A 257 24.24 6.46 -42.24
C PHE A 257 23.79 7.82 -42.78
N GLY A 258 24.70 8.60 -43.38
CA GLY A 258 24.39 9.90 -44.00
C GLY A 258 23.93 10.96 -42.99
N MET A 259 22.92 11.76 -43.35
CA MET A 259 22.42 12.85 -42.50
C MET A 259 21.94 12.38 -41.12
N ALA A 260 21.31 11.21 -41.05
CA ALA A 260 20.85 10.62 -39.78
C ALA A 260 22.05 10.29 -38.88
N GLY A 261 23.12 9.77 -39.48
CA GLY A 261 24.40 9.50 -38.81
C GLY A 261 25.07 10.75 -38.24
N THR A 262 25.17 11.80 -39.04
CA THR A 262 25.71 13.10 -38.61
C THR A 262 24.89 13.70 -37.47
N ALA A 263 23.57 13.63 -37.54
CA ALA A 263 22.70 14.10 -36.46
C ALA A 263 22.89 13.30 -35.16
N ALA A 264 23.00 11.98 -35.26
CA ALA A 264 23.28 11.11 -34.11
C ALA A 264 24.64 11.41 -33.48
N TRP A 265 25.67 11.64 -34.28
CA TRP A 265 27.00 12.05 -33.80
C TRP A 265 26.94 13.38 -33.05
N PHE A 266 26.28 14.39 -33.62
CA PHE A 266 26.13 15.69 -32.97
C PHE A 266 25.39 15.57 -31.63
N LEU A 267 24.30 14.79 -31.59
CA LEU A 267 23.54 14.52 -30.38
C LEU A 267 24.41 13.84 -29.31
N LEU A 268 25.24 12.87 -29.70
CA LEU A 268 26.15 12.18 -28.79
C LEU A 268 27.20 13.16 -28.22
N VAL A 269 27.89 13.91 -29.08
CA VAL A 269 28.91 14.89 -28.65
C VAL A 269 28.33 15.93 -27.71
N PHE A 270 27.14 16.45 -28.02
CA PHE A 270 26.43 17.38 -27.15
C PHE A 270 26.09 16.75 -25.79
N ASN A 271 25.52 15.53 -25.79
CA ASN A 271 25.19 14.83 -24.55
C ASN A 271 26.44 14.54 -23.71
N VAL A 272 27.55 14.12 -24.32
CA VAL A 272 28.82 13.87 -23.63
C VAL A 272 29.35 15.16 -22.99
N SER A 273 29.28 16.28 -23.72
CA SER A 273 29.70 17.58 -23.21
C SER A 273 28.85 18.03 -22.01
N LEU A 274 27.53 17.88 -22.12
CA LEU A 274 26.59 18.20 -21.05
C LEU A 274 26.78 17.29 -19.84
N ALA A 275 26.91 15.97 -20.06
CA ALA A 275 27.15 14.99 -19.00
C ALA A 275 28.48 15.27 -18.29
N GLY A 276 29.54 15.59 -19.04
CA GLY A 276 30.83 15.98 -18.47
C GLY A 276 30.73 17.23 -17.58
N LEU A 277 30.01 18.26 -18.02
CA LEU A 277 29.75 19.45 -17.21
C LEU A 277 28.96 19.12 -15.93
N LEU A 278 27.90 18.31 -16.06
CA LEU A 278 27.09 17.89 -14.91
C LEU A 278 27.89 17.06 -13.92
N LEU A 279 28.75 16.14 -14.39
CA LEU A 279 29.66 15.38 -13.53
C LEU A 279 30.64 16.30 -12.80
N LEU A 280 31.19 17.31 -13.49
CA LEU A 280 32.10 18.28 -12.88
C LEU A 280 31.43 19.06 -11.75
N VAL A 281 30.15 19.43 -11.89
CA VAL A 281 29.37 20.09 -10.83
C VAL A 281 28.88 19.09 -9.77
N ALA A 282 28.62 17.84 -10.15
CA ALA A 282 28.16 16.79 -9.24
C ALA A 282 29.23 16.42 -8.20
N VAL A 283 30.52 16.50 -8.55
CA VAL A 283 31.63 16.23 -7.61
C VAL A 283 31.61 17.15 -6.38
N PRO A 284 31.65 18.50 -6.50
CA PRO A 284 31.58 19.37 -5.33
C PRO A 284 30.23 19.26 -4.62
N LEU A 285 29.13 19.10 -5.35
CA LEU A 285 27.80 18.95 -4.75
C LEU A 285 27.69 17.65 -3.93
N HIS A 286 28.33 16.57 -4.37
CA HIS A 286 28.41 15.31 -3.62
C HIS A 286 29.10 15.51 -2.28
N PHE A 287 30.21 16.25 -2.23
CA PHE A 287 30.91 16.55 -0.98
C PHE A 287 30.06 17.42 -0.04
N ILE A 288 29.39 18.45 -0.56
CA ILE A 288 28.47 19.30 0.22
C ILE A 288 27.31 18.46 0.77
N ARG A 289 26.65 17.66 -0.08
CA ARG A 289 25.55 16.78 0.34
C ARG A 289 26.00 15.79 1.41
N ARG A 290 27.19 15.20 1.25
CA ARG A 290 27.77 14.27 2.23
C ARG A 290 28.00 14.96 3.57
N ASP A 291 28.46 16.20 3.57
CA ASP A 291 28.70 16.98 4.79
C ASP A 291 27.40 17.38 5.50
N ILE A 292 26.40 17.82 4.72
CA ILE A 292 25.04 18.10 5.22
C ILE A 292 24.43 16.82 5.81
N ARG A 293 24.49 15.69 5.11
CA ARG A 293 23.95 14.41 5.59
C ARG A 293 24.60 14.02 6.92
N LYS A 294 25.93 13.99 6.99
CA LYS A 294 26.64 13.73 8.26
C LYS A 294 26.22 14.67 9.39
N THR A 295 25.94 15.93 9.07
CA THR A 295 25.47 16.92 10.03
C THR A 295 24.07 16.59 10.52
N VAL A 296 23.16 16.27 9.60
CA VAL A 296 21.78 15.85 9.88
C VAL A 296 21.76 14.58 10.73
N ASP A 297 22.50 13.55 10.35
CA ASP A 297 22.59 12.27 11.06
C ASP A 297 23.08 12.50 12.51
N ARG A 298 24.02 13.44 12.70
CA ARG A 298 24.52 13.80 14.04
C ARG A 298 23.46 14.46 14.91
N PHE A 299 22.50 15.18 14.33
CA PHE A 299 21.44 15.83 15.07
C PHE A 299 20.22 14.94 15.30
N GLY A 300 20.15 13.76 14.67
CA GLY A 300 19.00 12.85 14.78
C GLY A 300 17.67 13.46 14.30
N VAL A 301 17.73 14.53 13.50
CA VAL A 301 16.55 15.32 13.06
C VAL A 301 15.74 14.59 11.98
N PHE A 302 16.37 13.63 11.32
CA PHE A 302 15.69 12.68 10.45
C PHE A 302 16.11 11.30 10.93
N GLU A 303 15.14 10.47 11.31
CA GLU A 303 15.36 9.03 11.35
C GLU A 303 15.80 8.62 9.95
N THR A 304 17.11 8.46 9.79
CA THR A 304 17.73 8.21 8.51
C THR A 304 17.33 6.83 8.01
N GLU A 305 16.65 6.85 6.87
CA GLU A 305 16.78 5.90 5.76
C GLU A 305 16.52 4.41 6.09
N LEU A 306 15.35 3.92 5.65
CA LEU A 306 15.16 2.60 4.99
C LEU A 306 15.45 1.32 5.79
N THR A 307 15.73 1.37 7.10
CA THR A 307 16.15 0.19 7.88
C THR A 307 15.23 -0.19 9.05
N VAL A 308 14.20 0.60 9.33
CA VAL A 308 13.14 0.16 10.25
C VAL A 308 12.23 -0.75 9.45
N ASP A 309 12.25 -2.04 9.77
CA ASP A 309 11.30 -3.00 9.26
C ASP A 309 9.88 -2.52 9.63
N PRO A 310 9.03 -2.13 8.66
CA PRO A 310 7.71 -1.59 8.95
C PRO A 310 6.81 -2.62 9.65
N GLU A 311 7.14 -3.92 9.57
CA GLU A 311 6.39 -5.01 10.19
C GLU A 311 6.85 -5.31 11.63
N ALA A 312 8.04 -4.85 12.04
CA ALA A 312 8.60 -5.18 13.35
C ALA A 312 7.72 -4.77 14.56
N PRO A 313 7.03 -3.60 14.57
CA PRO A 313 6.10 -3.28 15.65
C PRO A 313 4.92 -4.27 15.76
N TYR A 314 4.48 -4.83 14.63
CA TYR A 314 3.38 -5.78 14.54
C TYR A 314 3.82 -7.18 14.96
N GLU A 315 5.01 -7.62 14.53
CA GLU A 315 5.61 -8.88 15.01
C GLU A 315 5.78 -8.87 16.54
N GLY A 316 6.23 -7.74 17.10
CA GLY A 316 6.36 -7.55 18.53
C GLY A 316 5.01 -7.65 19.26
N ALA A 317 3.97 -7.02 18.71
CA ALA A 317 2.62 -7.06 19.27
C ALA A 317 2.00 -8.46 19.21
N ALA A 318 2.12 -9.16 18.07
CA ALA A 318 1.66 -10.54 17.94
C ALA A 318 2.33 -11.47 18.96
N THR A 319 3.65 -11.36 19.11
CA THR A 319 4.42 -12.15 20.09
C THR A 319 3.95 -11.87 21.53
N GLU A 320 3.70 -10.61 21.88
CA GLU A 320 3.18 -10.23 23.21
C GLU A 320 1.78 -10.80 23.46
N ILE A 321 0.88 -10.69 22.49
CA ILE A 321 -0.50 -11.20 22.59
C ILE A 321 -0.50 -12.72 22.74
N PHE A 322 0.28 -13.45 21.94
CA PHE A 322 0.35 -14.91 22.02
C PHE A 322 0.95 -15.39 23.34
N ALA A 323 1.90 -14.64 23.91
CA ALA A 323 2.47 -14.94 25.23
C ALA A 323 1.47 -14.70 26.36
N ASP A 324 0.68 -13.63 26.28
CA ASP A 324 -0.30 -13.25 27.31
C ASP A 324 -1.59 -14.07 27.22
N GLN A 325 -1.96 -14.50 26.01
CA GLN A 325 -3.19 -15.24 25.71
C GLN A 325 -2.88 -16.52 24.93
N PRO A 326 -2.56 -17.65 25.60
CA PRO A 326 -2.08 -18.86 24.94
C PRO A 326 -3.08 -19.55 23.99
N ALA A 327 -4.37 -19.18 24.02
CA ALA A 327 -5.36 -19.65 23.06
C ALA A 327 -5.33 -18.88 21.74
N THR A 328 -4.74 -17.68 21.75
CA THR A 328 -4.62 -16.80 20.58
C THR A 328 -3.37 -17.19 19.81
N SER A 329 -3.56 -17.58 18.56
CA SER A 329 -2.50 -18.07 17.67
C SER A 329 -2.52 -17.41 16.30
N ILE A 330 -3.50 -16.52 16.04
CA ILE A 330 -3.61 -15.74 14.81
C ILE A 330 -3.79 -14.27 15.19
N PHE A 331 -2.89 -13.41 14.71
CA PHE A 331 -2.97 -11.97 14.83
C PHE A 331 -3.26 -11.37 13.45
N CYS A 332 -4.47 -10.85 13.27
CA CYS A 332 -4.97 -10.35 11.99
C CYS A 332 -5.13 -8.83 12.02
N TYR A 333 -4.45 -8.14 11.09
CA TYR A 333 -4.39 -6.68 11.08
C TYR A 333 -4.40 -6.06 9.67
N GLY A 334 -4.72 -4.77 9.59
CA GLY A 334 -4.71 -3.97 8.36
C GLY A 334 -3.59 -2.93 8.34
N HIS A 335 -3.90 -1.69 7.95
CA HIS A 335 -3.12 -0.46 8.14
C HIS A 335 -1.85 -0.29 7.29
N THR A 336 -1.14 -1.36 6.94
CA THR A 336 0.11 -1.26 6.15
C THR A 336 -0.13 -1.37 4.64
N HIS A 337 -1.35 -1.72 4.24
CA HIS A 337 -1.78 -1.89 2.85
C HIS A 337 -0.94 -2.92 2.08
N ARG A 338 -0.43 -3.96 2.77
CA ARG A 338 0.45 -4.98 2.20
C ARG A 338 -0.01 -6.37 2.63
N PRO A 339 -0.75 -7.10 1.77
CA PRO A 339 -1.21 -8.43 2.12
C PRO A 339 0.01 -9.33 2.38
N THR A 340 0.11 -9.83 3.60
CA THR A 340 1.25 -10.63 4.05
C THR A 340 0.78 -11.68 5.06
N LEU A 341 1.48 -12.82 5.08
CA LEU A 341 1.31 -13.85 6.09
C LEU A 341 2.70 -14.25 6.55
N ARG A 342 2.90 -14.29 7.87
CA ARG A 342 4.19 -14.61 8.46
C ARG A 342 4.04 -15.40 9.75
N GLU A 343 4.85 -16.44 9.89
CA GLU A 343 5.00 -17.15 11.16
C GLU A 343 5.78 -16.29 12.16
N VAL A 344 5.28 -16.25 13.38
CA VAL A 344 5.92 -15.61 14.53
C VAL A 344 5.90 -16.58 15.71
N ASP A 345 6.69 -16.31 16.76
CA ASP A 345 6.73 -17.22 17.91
C ASP A 345 5.35 -17.29 18.58
N GLY A 346 4.77 -18.49 18.64
CA GLY A 346 3.42 -18.74 19.19
C GLY A 346 2.27 -18.74 18.18
N GLY A 347 2.49 -18.39 16.90
CA GLY A 347 1.38 -18.37 15.93
C GLY A 347 1.71 -17.73 14.58
N ILE A 348 0.71 -17.13 13.95
CA ILE A 348 0.84 -16.44 12.67
C ILE A 348 0.33 -15.01 12.73
N MET A 349 0.99 -14.14 11.99
CA MET A 349 0.58 -12.76 11.74
C MET A 349 0.06 -12.64 10.31
N VAL A 350 -1.11 -12.05 10.14
CA VAL A 350 -1.83 -11.92 8.87
C VAL A 350 -2.16 -10.45 8.64
N ASN A 351 -1.61 -9.84 7.58
CA ASN A 351 -2.03 -8.52 7.11
C ASN A 351 -3.05 -8.67 5.99
N THR A 352 -4.24 -8.11 6.14
CA THR A 352 -5.35 -8.20 5.18
C THR A 352 -5.10 -7.42 3.88
N GLY A 353 -4.16 -6.48 3.86
CA GLY A 353 -3.83 -5.69 2.69
C GLY A 353 -4.66 -4.42 2.59
N THR A 354 -5.23 -4.15 1.41
CA THR A 354 -6.02 -2.93 1.16
C THR A 354 -6.94 -3.13 -0.04
N TRP A 355 -8.02 -2.36 -0.09
CA TRP A 355 -8.85 -2.24 -1.28
C TRP A 355 -8.50 -1.03 -2.15
N LEU A 356 -7.51 -0.23 -1.74
CA LEU A 356 -7.07 0.93 -2.50
C LEU A 356 -6.23 0.57 -3.72
N LYS A 357 -6.21 1.51 -4.67
CA LYS A 357 -5.25 1.51 -5.78
C LYS A 357 -3.83 1.62 -5.26
N ARG A 358 -2.93 0.80 -5.80
CA ARG A 358 -1.50 0.76 -5.47
C ARG A 358 -0.66 1.29 -6.63
N LEU A 359 0.38 2.06 -6.32
CA LEU A 359 1.33 2.56 -7.32
C LEU A 359 2.67 1.83 -7.23
N HIS A 360 2.98 1.05 -8.27
CA HIS A 360 4.22 0.29 -8.38
C HIS A 360 5.27 1.09 -9.15
N ARG A 361 6.34 1.48 -8.46
CA ARG A 361 7.47 2.17 -9.10
C ARG A 361 8.18 1.22 -10.07
N ARG A 362 8.30 1.63 -11.34
CA ARG A 362 9.07 0.99 -12.39
C ARG A 362 10.14 1.95 -12.89
N ASP A 363 11.38 1.72 -12.49
CA ASP A 363 12.52 2.51 -12.95
C ASP A 363 12.72 2.34 -14.46
N GLY A 364 13.20 3.40 -15.12
CA GLY A 364 13.49 3.40 -16.55
C GLY A 364 14.49 2.29 -16.94
N ILE A 365 14.33 1.74 -18.15
CA ILE A 365 15.13 0.59 -18.63
C ILE A 365 16.62 1.00 -18.81
N ILE A 366 16.86 2.23 -19.25
CA ILE A 366 18.20 2.84 -19.42
C ILE A 366 18.12 4.36 -19.20
N GLY A 367 19.27 5.00 -18.93
CA GLY A 367 19.37 6.45 -18.79
C GLY A 367 18.91 6.95 -17.41
N ILE A 368 18.44 8.21 -17.38
CA ILE A 368 17.93 8.89 -16.17
C ILE A 368 16.46 9.29 -16.34
N LEU A 369 15.70 8.50 -17.10
CA LEU A 369 14.27 8.73 -17.27
C LEU A 369 13.57 8.71 -15.90
N PRO A 370 12.57 9.57 -15.67
CA PRO A 370 11.72 9.48 -14.49
C PRO A 370 11.12 8.07 -14.39
N PRO A 371 11.00 7.49 -13.19
CA PRO A 371 10.33 6.20 -13.04
C PRO A 371 8.85 6.33 -13.37
N VAL A 372 8.26 5.27 -13.91
CA VAL A 372 6.82 5.18 -14.12
C VAL A 372 6.18 4.61 -12.85
N PHE A 373 5.09 5.22 -12.40
CA PHE A 373 4.30 4.69 -11.29
C PHE A 373 3.10 3.96 -11.87
N TYR A 374 3.22 2.65 -11.95
CA TYR A 374 2.24 1.77 -12.59
C TYR A 374 1.09 1.48 -11.62
N PRO A 375 -0.17 1.83 -11.95
CA PRO A 375 -1.30 1.58 -11.07
C PRO A 375 -1.82 0.15 -11.20
N SER A 376 -2.17 -0.47 -10.08
CA SER A 376 -2.91 -1.75 -10.03
C SER A 376 -3.72 -1.84 -8.75
N TYR A 377 -4.66 -2.77 -8.74
CA TYR A 377 -5.48 -3.08 -7.57
C TYR A 377 -4.99 -4.38 -6.93
N GLN A 378 -5.00 -4.43 -5.60
CA GLN A 378 -4.67 -5.59 -4.79
C GLN A 378 -5.81 -5.89 -3.81
N LEU A 379 -7.04 -5.92 -4.31
CA LEU A 379 -8.24 -6.15 -3.51
C LEU A 379 -8.19 -7.56 -2.92
N ALA A 380 -8.19 -7.67 -1.60
CA ALA A 380 -8.04 -8.92 -0.88
C ALA A 380 -9.16 -9.11 0.14
N SER A 381 -9.59 -10.36 0.29
CA SER A 381 -10.29 -10.85 1.47
C SER A 381 -9.48 -11.98 2.08
N VAL A 382 -9.38 -12.02 3.40
CA VAL A 382 -8.74 -13.14 4.10
C VAL A 382 -9.85 -14.05 4.63
N ARG A 383 -9.88 -15.30 4.17
CA ARG A 383 -10.76 -16.35 4.68
C ARG A 383 -10.03 -17.15 5.76
N ILE A 384 -10.62 -17.21 6.96
CA ILE A 384 -10.10 -17.97 8.11
C ILE A 384 -11.17 -18.98 8.53
N ALA A 385 -10.86 -20.27 8.45
CA ALA A 385 -11.82 -21.34 8.73
C ALA A 385 -11.19 -22.49 9.51
N ALA A 386 -11.96 -23.09 10.41
CA ALA A 386 -11.57 -24.33 11.06
C ALA A 386 -11.61 -25.50 10.05
N GLU A 387 -10.61 -26.37 10.13
CA GLU A 387 -10.49 -27.60 9.36
C GLU A 387 -10.10 -28.77 10.28
N PRO A 388 -10.30 -30.04 9.85
CA PRO A 388 -9.98 -31.19 10.69
C PRO A 388 -8.51 -31.27 11.16
N GLU A 389 -7.60 -30.64 10.43
CA GLU A 389 -6.15 -30.66 10.69
C GLU A 389 -5.66 -29.40 11.42
N GLY A 390 -6.50 -28.37 11.58
CA GLY A 390 -6.10 -27.07 12.14
C GLY A 390 -6.96 -25.92 11.66
N VAL A 391 -6.37 -24.74 11.46
CA VAL A 391 -7.07 -23.56 10.94
C VAL A 391 -6.44 -23.14 9.62
N ALA A 392 -7.26 -23.06 8.57
CA ALA A 392 -6.83 -22.61 7.25
C ALA A 392 -6.97 -21.08 7.14
N VAL A 393 -5.92 -20.43 6.64
CA VAL A 393 -5.88 -18.99 6.31
C VAL A 393 -5.57 -18.85 4.83
N GLU A 394 -6.50 -18.22 4.10
CA GLU A 394 -6.45 -18.09 2.64
C GLU A 394 -6.67 -16.65 2.21
N PHE A 395 -5.84 -16.18 1.27
CA PHE A 395 -6.03 -14.88 0.63
C PHE A 395 -6.84 -15.06 -0.66
N GLU A 396 -8.02 -14.47 -0.70
CA GLU A 396 -8.86 -14.40 -1.87
C GLU A 396 -8.65 -13.07 -2.60
N GLN A 397 -8.19 -13.16 -3.85
CA GLN A 397 -8.01 -11.99 -4.70
C GLN A 397 -9.30 -11.66 -5.44
N ILE A 398 -9.87 -10.49 -5.16
CA ILE A 398 -10.96 -9.93 -5.95
C ILE A 398 -10.35 -9.27 -7.20
N LYS A 399 -10.66 -9.82 -8.38
CA LYS A 399 -10.03 -9.41 -9.64
C LYS A 399 -10.62 -8.10 -10.17
N LYS A 400 -9.80 -7.05 -10.18
CA LYS A 400 -10.06 -5.79 -10.87
C LYS A 400 -9.01 -5.54 -11.96
N PRO A 401 -9.41 -5.25 -13.22
CA PRO A 401 -8.46 -4.90 -14.26
C PRO A 401 -7.57 -3.72 -13.85
N SER A 402 -6.28 -3.76 -14.21
CA SER A 402 -5.40 -2.61 -13.98
C SER A 402 -5.90 -1.38 -14.74
N PRO A 403 -5.96 -0.19 -14.11
CA PRO A 403 -6.37 1.04 -14.78
C PRO A 403 -5.25 1.60 -15.68
N ALA A 404 -4.13 0.88 -15.84
CA ALA A 404 -2.98 1.36 -16.60
C ALA A 404 -3.28 1.75 -18.05
N THR A 405 -4.25 1.10 -18.70
CA THR A 405 -4.66 1.46 -20.07
C THR A 405 -5.32 2.83 -20.16
N GLU A 406 -6.00 3.24 -19.09
CA GLU A 406 -6.75 4.49 -18.98
C GLU A 406 -5.86 5.60 -18.39
N GLU A 407 -5.08 5.28 -17.37
CA GLU A 407 -4.29 6.25 -16.63
C GLU A 407 -2.88 6.50 -17.20
N LEU A 408 -2.19 5.47 -17.69
CA LEU A 408 -0.81 5.65 -18.19
C LEU A 408 -0.82 6.23 -19.59
N THR A 409 0.06 7.20 -19.84
CA THR A 409 0.32 7.69 -21.19
C THR A 409 0.96 6.61 -22.07
N TRP A 410 0.89 6.80 -23.40
CA TRP A 410 1.57 5.92 -24.36
C TRP A 410 3.08 5.79 -24.09
N THR A 411 3.72 6.86 -23.61
CA THR A 411 5.14 6.87 -23.26
C THR A 411 5.42 6.02 -22.02
N GLU A 412 4.60 6.15 -20.99
CA GLU A 412 4.71 5.32 -19.79
C GLU A 412 4.53 3.84 -20.13
N ARG A 413 3.47 3.50 -20.87
CA ARG A 413 3.20 2.13 -21.34
C ARG A 413 4.35 1.54 -22.15
N PHE A 414 4.96 2.34 -23.03
CA PHE A 414 6.12 1.89 -23.80
C PHE A 414 7.32 1.56 -22.90
N PHE A 415 7.58 2.37 -21.86
CA PHE A 415 8.71 2.15 -20.95
C PHE A 415 8.47 1.06 -19.91
N THR A 416 7.22 0.64 -19.71
CA THR A 416 6.84 -0.45 -18.80
C THR A 416 6.35 -1.71 -19.51
N ALA A 417 6.40 -1.76 -20.84
CA ALA A 417 5.98 -2.93 -21.60
C ALA A 417 6.71 -4.21 -21.14
N GLY A 418 5.94 -5.25 -20.79
CA GLY A 418 6.47 -6.52 -20.25
C GLY A 418 7.01 -6.45 -18.82
N ARG A 419 6.76 -5.35 -18.10
CA ARG A 419 7.15 -5.13 -16.70
C ARG A 419 5.97 -4.70 -15.84
N GLU A 420 4.78 -5.20 -16.19
CA GLU A 420 3.55 -4.97 -15.44
C GLU A 420 3.71 -5.55 -14.02
N PRO A 421 3.12 -4.91 -12.99
CA PRO A 421 3.06 -5.51 -11.67
C PRO A 421 2.17 -6.74 -11.69
N GLU A 422 2.69 -7.86 -11.21
CA GLU A 422 1.92 -9.02 -10.81
C GLU A 422 1.73 -8.91 -9.30
N PRO A 423 0.54 -8.51 -8.83
CA PRO A 423 0.26 -8.50 -7.40
C PRO A 423 0.22 -9.95 -6.90
N GLU A 424 1.17 -10.29 -6.04
CA GLU A 424 1.26 -11.59 -5.38
C GLU A 424 0.53 -11.53 -4.03
N PHE A 425 -0.23 -12.59 -3.73
CA PHE A 425 -0.84 -12.82 -2.43
C PHE A 425 -0.13 -14.00 -1.76
N PRO A 426 -0.09 -14.04 -0.42
CA PRO A 426 0.40 -15.21 0.29
C PRO A 426 -0.34 -16.49 -0.12
N ASP A 427 0.39 -17.59 -0.21
CA ASP A 427 -0.20 -18.91 -0.41
C ASP A 427 -1.05 -19.29 0.82
N ARG A 428 -2.03 -20.18 0.61
CA ARG A 428 -2.80 -20.81 1.68
C ARG A 428 -1.88 -21.35 2.77
N TYR A 429 -2.19 -21.01 4.02
CA TYR A 429 -1.49 -21.50 5.19
C TYR A 429 -2.44 -22.34 6.04
N LEU A 430 -1.94 -23.48 6.57
CA LEU A 430 -2.67 -24.31 7.52
C LEU A 430 -1.93 -24.27 8.84
N LEU A 431 -2.54 -23.67 9.86
CA LEU A 431 -2.05 -23.68 11.22
C LEU A 431 -2.46 -25.00 11.88
N GLU A 432 -1.56 -25.97 11.92
CA GLU A 432 -1.82 -27.29 12.48
C GLU A 432 -2.12 -27.22 13.99
N THR A 433 -3.15 -27.91 14.45
CA THR A 433 -3.36 -28.10 15.89
C THR A 433 -2.37 -29.15 16.40
N GLU A 434 -1.57 -28.83 17.42
CA GLU A 434 -0.64 -29.81 18.00
C GLU A 434 -1.42 -31.06 18.45
N PRO A 435 -1.02 -32.28 18.05
CA PRO A 435 -1.72 -33.48 18.47
C PRO A 435 -1.60 -33.62 19.99
N GLU A 436 -2.73 -33.76 20.68
CA GLU A 436 -2.78 -34.07 22.12
C GLU A 436 -1.71 -35.11 22.44
N ALA A 437 -0.73 -34.73 23.26
CA ALA A 437 0.31 -35.63 23.71
C ALA A 437 -0.35 -36.85 24.34
N LYS A 438 -0.34 -37.99 23.63
CA LYS A 438 -0.94 -39.24 24.07
C LYS A 438 -0.59 -39.46 25.53
N ALA A 439 -1.62 -39.44 26.38
CA ALA A 439 -1.49 -39.75 27.80
C ALA A 439 -0.67 -41.03 27.92
N VAL A 440 0.55 -40.91 28.44
CA VAL A 440 1.42 -42.04 28.73
C VAL A 440 0.67 -42.89 29.73
N THR A 441 0.15 -44.01 29.26
CA THR A 441 -0.46 -45.03 30.10
C THR A 441 0.64 -45.54 31.02
N PRO A 442 0.50 -45.46 32.36
CA PRO A 442 1.52 -45.97 33.25
C PRO A 442 1.63 -47.48 33.04
N GLU A 443 2.85 -47.95 32.75
CA GLU A 443 3.13 -49.38 32.64
C GLU A 443 2.66 -50.11 33.91
N PRO A 444 1.98 -51.27 33.79
CA PRO A 444 1.62 -52.06 34.95
C PRO A 444 2.90 -52.56 35.62
N GLY A 445 3.05 -52.22 36.90
CA GLY A 445 4.20 -52.56 37.72
C GLY A 445 4.54 -54.05 37.67
N ILE A 446 5.83 -54.33 37.51
CA ILE A 446 6.40 -55.67 37.66
C ILE A 446 6.43 -56.01 39.15
N GLU A 447 5.54 -56.92 39.57
CA GLU A 447 5.78 -57.72 40.78
C GLU A 447 6.87 -58.76 40.49
N SER A 448 8.03 -58.61 41.13
CA SER A 448 8.89 -59.73 41.58
C SER A 448 9.91 -59.27 42.61
#